data_AF-A0A1V6MHF6-F1
#
_entry.id   AF-A0A1V6MHF6-F1
#
_cell.length_a   1.000
_cell.length_b   1.000
_cell.length_c   1.000
_cell.angle_alpha   90.00
_cell.angle_beta   90.00
_cell.angle_gamma   90.00
#
_symmetry.space_group_name_H-M   'P 1'
#
loop_
_entity.id
_entity.type
_entity.pdbx_description
1 polymer ?
#
loop_
_entity_poly.entity_id
_entity_poly.type
_entity_poly.pdbx_seq_one_letter_code
_entity_poly.pdbx_strand_id
1 'polypeptide(L)' 'MKSTSKAQADEPPPSPPVAGIAWCARHESYSNTARLVRDSSGARLFACSSCREAYDLPLVGDQPCTPAS' A
#
# COMPACT_ATOMS: atom_id res chain seq x y z
N MET A 1 4.98 29.90 39.39
CA MET A 1 3.78 29.54 38.61
C MET A 1 4.26 29.00 37.27
N LYS A 2 4.04 27.71 37.01
CA LYS A 2 4.71 26.93 35.97
C LYS A 2 3.62 26.46 35.01
N SER A 3 3.43 27.20 33.91
CA SER A 3 2.41 26.87 32.90
C SER A 3 2.92 25.70 32.07
N THR A 4 2.33 24.55 32.32
CA THR A 4 2.48 23.33 31.52
C THR A 4 1.45 23.37 30.40
N SER A 5 1.89 23.31 29.14
CA SER A 5 0.98 23.14 28.00
C SER A 5 1.49 22.03 27.08
N LYS A 6 0.79 20.89 27.20
CA LYS A 6 0.69 19.70 26.34
C LYS A 6 1.96 19.13 25.70
N ALA A 7 2.37 17.99 26.25
CA ALA A 7 3.01 16.91 25.50
C ALA A 7 2.23 16.65 24.20
N GLN A 8 2.91 16.87 23.08
CA GLN A 8 2.53 16.24 21.81
C GLN A 8 2.57 14.74 22.05
N ALA A 9 1.48 14.06 21.73
CA ALA A 9 1.46 12.61 21.69
C ALA A 9 2.57 12.18 20.72
N ASP A 10 3.46 11.35 21.26
CA ASP A 10 4.49 10.58 20.57
C ASP A 10 3.78 9.61 19.61
N GLU A 11 3.32 10.13 18.47
CA GLU A 11 2.96 9.26 17.35
C GLU A 11 4.28 8.94 16.66
N PRO A 12 4.71 7.66 16.61
CA PRO A 12 5.91 7.29 15.89
C PRO A 12 5.78 7.81 14.45
N PRO A 13 6.86 8.34 13.82
CA PRO A 13 6.78 8.80 12.45
C PRO A 13 6.12 7.71 11.61
N PRO A 14 5.17 8.06 10.70
CA PRO A 14 4.47 7.06 9.90
C PRO A 14 5.54 6.14 9.33
N SER A 15 5.50 4.88 9.76
CA SER A 15 6.50 3.89 9.36
C SER A 15 6.54 3.98 7.84
N PRO A 16 7.72 4.16 7.21
CA PRO A 16 7.76 4.17 5.76
C PRO A 16 7.02 2.92 5.31
N PRO A 17 6.02 3.03 4.41
CA PRO A 17 5.19 1.90 4.05
C PRO A 17 6.15 0.78 3.69
N VAL A 18 6.17 -0.27 4.52
CA VAL A 18 7.20 -1.31 4.44
C VAL A 18 7.21 -1.74 2.98
N ALA A 19 8.29 -1.39 2.28
CA ALA A 19 8.45 -1.70 0.87
C ALA A 19 8.76 -3.19 0.81
N GLY A 20 7.72 -4.00 1.00
CA GLY A 20 7.79 -5.44 0.96
C GLY A 20 8.15 -5.89 -0.44
N ILE A 21 9.04 -6.87 -0.51
CA ILE A 21 9.29 -7.59 -1.75
C ILE A 21 8.11 -8.54 -1.94
N ALA A 22 7.40 -8.42 -3.05
CA ALA A 22 6.32 -9.33 -3.42
C ALA A 22 6.56 -9.95 -4.80
N TRP A 23 5.96 -11.13 -5.02
CA TRP A 23 6.07 -11.86 -6.27
C TRP A 23 5.20 -11.22 -7.36
N CYS A 24 5.80 -10.74 -8.44
CA CYS A 24 5.06 -10.29 -9.60
C CYS A 24 4.58 -11.49 -10.41
N ALA A 25 3.27 -11.73 -10.47
CA ALA A 25 2.73 -12.89 -11.19
C ALA A 25 2.99 -12.85 -12.70
N ARG A 26 3.23 -11.67 -13.27
CA ARG A 26 3.48 -11.52 -14.71
C ARG A 26 4.94 -11.75 -15.11
N HIS A 27 5.88 -11.29 -14.29
CA HIS A 27 7.31 -11.48 -14.54
C HIS A 27 7.88 -12.71 -13.84
N GLU A 28 7.03 -13.43 -13.09
CA GLU A 28 7.41 -14.60 -12.30
C GLU A 28 8.69 -14.34 -11.49
N SER A 29 8.74 -13.18 -10.85
CA SER A 29 9.93 -12.69 -10.15
C SER A 29 9.57 -11.75 -9.00
N TYR A 30 10.45 -11.73 -8.00
CA TYR A 30 10.30 -10.87 -6.83
C TYR A 30 10.66 -9.41 -7.16
N SER A 31 9.81 -8.48 -6.73
CA SER A 31 10.05 -7.04 -6.87
C SER A 31 9.64 -6.28 -5.61
N ASN A 32 10.45 -5.33 -5.18
CA ASN A 32 10.13 -4.38 -4.09
C ASN A 32 9.01 -3.39 -4.47
N THR A 33 8.71 -3.25 -5.76
CA THR A 33 7.63 -2.40 -6.27
C THR A 33 6.32 -3.14 -6.46
N ALA A 34 6.32 -4.46 -6.28
CA ALA A 34 5.11 -5.27 -6.40
C ALA A 34 4.11 -4.87 -5.32
N ARG A 35 2.87 -4.62 -5.74
CA ARG A 35 1.72 -4.31 -4.86
C ARG A 35 0.53 -5.15 -5.27
N LEU A 36 -0.37 -5.37 -4.32
CA LEU A 36 -1.60 -6.10 -4.54
C LEU A 36 -2.52 -5.29 -5.45
N VAL A 37 -2.90 -5.88 -6.57
CA VAL A 37 -3.79 -5.31 -7.59
C VAL A 37 -4.95 -6.24 -7.88
N ARG A 38 -5.97 -5.69 -8.53
CA ARG A 38 -7.10 -6.45 -9.05
C ARG A 38 -7.04 -6.49 -10.57
N ASP A 39 -7.05 -7.69 -11.14
CA ASP A 39 -7.18 -7.92 -12.58
C ASP A 39 -8.61 -7.63 -13.06
N SER A 40 -8.79 -7.48 -14.38
CA SER A 40 -10.11 -7.37 -15.03
C SER A 40 -11.07 -8.51 -14.67
N SER A 41 -10.55 -9.70 -14.38
CA SER A 41 -11.32 -10.87 -13.92
C SER A 41 -11.76 -10.78 -12.46
N GLY A 42 -11.32 -9.75 -11.73
CA GLY A 42 -11.55 -9.58 -10.29
C GLY A 42 -10.56 -10.33 -9.39
N ALA A 43 -9.64 -11.10 -9.99
CA ALA A 43 -8.59 -11.84 -9.29
C ALA A 43 -7.60 -10.88 -8.61
N ARG A 44 -7.15 -11.26 -7.42
CA ARG A 44 -6.15 -10.52 -6.64
C ARG A 44 -4.77 -11.09 -6.89
N LEU A 45 -3.89 -10.29 -7.45
CA LEU A 45 -2.50 -10.68 -7.74
C LEU A 45 -1.55 -9.55 -7.41
N PHE A 46 -0.27 -9.87 -7.27
CA PHE A 46 0.76 -8.86 -7.06
C PHE A 46 1.40 -8.51 -8.41
N ALA A 47 1.51 -7.21 -8.69
CA ALA A 47 2.12 -6.69 -9.91
C ALA A 47 3.12 -5.59 -9.56
N CYS A 48 4.32 -5.66 -10.16
CA CYS A 48 5.31 -4.59 -10.10
C CYS A 48 4.79 -3.31 -10.74
N SER A 49 5.39 -2.15 -10.42
CA SER A 49 4.94 -0.85 -10.95
C SER A 49 4.78 -0.85 -12.46
N SER A 50 5.81 -1.26 -13.20
CA SER A 50 5.78 -1.34 -14.67
C SER A 50 4.62 -2.21 -15.19
N CYS A 51 4.30 -3.31 -14.50
CA CYS A 51 3.17 -4.14 -14.89
C CYS A 51 1.83 -3.45 -14.65
N ARG A 52 1.69 -2.74 -13.53
CA ARG A 52 0.48 -1.99 -13.21
C ARG A 52 0.21 -0.90 -14.23
N GLU A 53 1.20 -0.09 -14.54
CA GLU A 53 1.06 1.01 -15.50
C GLU A 53 0.73 0.49 -16.90
N ALA A 54 1.38 -0.60 -17.35
CA ALA A 54 1.17 -1.14 -18.69
C ALA A 54 -0.24 -1.75 -18.91
N TYR A 55 -0.93 -2.14 -17.83
CA TYR A 55 -2.22 -2.83 -17.90
C TYR A 55 -3.30 -2.11 -17.07
N ASP A 56 -3.02 -0.87 -16.66
CA ASP A 56 -3.89 -0.02 -15.84
C ASP A 56 -4.49 -0.76 -14.63
N LEU A 57 -3.66 -1.51 -13.89
CA LEU A 57 -4.13 -2.38 -12.81
C LEU A 57 -4.33 -1.59 -11.51
N PRO A 58 -5.57 -1.44 -11.02
CA PRO A 58 -5.84 -0.68 -9.80
C PRO A 58 -5.29 -1.40 -8.57
N LEU A 59 -4.71 -0.64 -7.64
CA LEU A 59 -4.26 -1.16 -6.35
C LEU A 59 -5.46 -1.51 -5.47
N VAL A 60 -5.37 -2.65 -4.77
CA VAL A 60 -6.42 -3.10 -3.83
C VAL A 60 -6.36 -2.34 -2.50
N GLY A 61 -5.22 -1.74 -2.17
CA GLY A 61 -4.97 -1.08 -0.89
C GLY A 61 -5.43 0.38 -0.79
N ASP A 62 -5.92 0.99 -1.87
CA ASP A 62 -6.37 2.40 -1.86
C ASP A 62 -7.87 2.54 -1.56
N GLN A 63 -8.56 1.45 -1.21
CA GLN A 63 -9.96 1.55 -0.86
C GLN A 63 -10.06 2.11 0.57
N PRO A 64 -10.53 3.36 0.78
CA PRO A 64 -10.80 3.84 2.12
C PRO A 64 -11.82 2.89 2.73
N CYS A 65 -11.49 2.31 3.88
CA CYS A 65 -12.47 1.73 4.75
C CYS A 65 -13.42 2.87 5.16
N THR A 66 -14.46 3.13 4.40
CA THR A 66 -15.58 3.93 4.89
C THR A 66 -16.19 3.13 6.04
N PRO A 67 -16.08 3.58 7.30
CA PRO A 67 -16.85 2.96 8.36
C PRO A 67 -18.32 3.13 7.99
N ALA A 68 -19.05 2.02 7.91
CA ALA A 68 -20.49 2.03 7.73
C ALA A 68 -21.12 2.89 8.83
N SER A 69 -21.96 3.84 8.41
CA SER A 69 -22.71 4.77 9.26
C SER A 69 -23.66 4.06 10.22
#